data_AF-A0A4Q6BPY6-F1
#
_entry.id   AF-A0A4Q6BPY6-F1
#
_cell.length_a   1.000
_cell.length_b   1.000
_cell.length_c   1.000
_cell.angle_alpha   90.00
_cell.angle_beta   90.00
_cell.angle_gamma   90.00
#
_symmetry.space_group_name_H-M   'P 1'
#
loop_
_entity.id
_entity.type
_entity.pdbx_description
1 polymer ?
#
loop_
_entity_poly.entity_id
_entity_poly.type
_entity_poly.pdbx_seq_one_letter_code
_entity_poly.pdbx_strand_id
1 'polypeptide(L)'
;MAFISRVFFKGLITILPITLTLALIIWVATRAEWMFGEPLRQMIPEAFYFPGAGVFLALILIFMVGLAVNNFLTNRFVSFVETQIERLPVIKTIYAPLRDVTQLFARKDQPSLQRVVMVRMGDVETMGLITR
;
A
#
# COMPACT_ATOMS: atom_id res chain seq x y z
N MET A 1 -36.86 -9.80 -17.68
CA MET A 1 -35.99 -9.75 -16.48
C MET A 1 -34.50 -9.63 -16.83
N ALA A 2 -33.91 -10.55 -17.60
CA ALA A 2 -32.45 -10.58 -17.86
C ALA A 2 -31.85 -9.34 -18.55
N PHE A 3 -32.62 -8.66 -19.42
CA PHE A 3 -32.15 -7.46 -20.11
C PHE A 3 -31.92 -6.28 -19.15
N ILE A 4 -32.87 -6.04 -18.24
CA ILE A 4 -32.81 -4.96 -17.24
C ILE A 4 -31.61 -5.17 -16.32
N SER A 5 -31.41 -6.40 -15.82
CA SER A 5 -30.27 -6.74 -14.98
C SER A 5 -28.94 -6.52 -15.71
N ARG A 6 -28.82 -6.93 -16.97
CA ARG A 6 -27.58 -6.76 -17.75
C ARG A 6 -27.22 -5.29 -17.94
N VAL A 7 -28.19 -4.44 -18.23
CA VAL A 7 -27.97 -2.99 -18.39
C VAL A 7 -27.60 -2.35 -17.05
N PHE A 8 -28.27 -2.72 -15.95
CA PHE A 8 -27.94 -2.27 -14.60
C PHE A 8 -26.51 -2.62 -14.19
N PHE A 9 -26.10 -3.90 -14.33
CA PHE A 9 -24.75 -4.33 -13.97
C PHE A 9 -23.67 -3.66 -14.83
N LYS A 10 -23.94 -3.46 -16.13
CA LYS A 10 -23.01 -2.72 -17.00
C LYS A 10 -22.84 -1.27 -16.55
N GLY A 11 -23.93 -0.58 -16.21
CA GLY A 11 -23.89 0.77 -15.65
C GLY A 11 -23.17 0.83 -14.30
N LEU A 12 -23.47 -0.10 -13.40
CA LEU A 12 -22.81 -0.22 -12.09
C LEU A 12 -21.31 -0.38 -12.24
N ILE A 13 -20.84 -1.38 -13.01
CA ILE A 13 -19.42 -1.65 -13.24
C ILE A 13 -18.71 -0.45 -13.88
N THR A 14 -19.40 0.32 -14.71
CA THR A 14 -18.83 1.51 -15.37
C THR A 14 -18.56 2.64 -14.38
N ILE A 15 -19.47 2.86 -13.43
CA ILE A 15 -19.39 3.96 -12.46
C ILE A 15 -18.61 3.55 -11.19
N LEU A 16 -18.59 2.25 -10.88
CA LEU A 16 -17.99 1.69 -9.67
C LEU A 16 -16.56 2.18 -9.40
N PRO A 17 -15.63 2.24 -10.36
CA PRO A 17 -14.27 2.71 -10.09
C PRO A 17 -14.23 4.15 -9.58
N ILE A 18 -15.03 5.03 -10.17
CA ILE A 18 -15.08 6.47 -9.80
C ILE A 18 -15.77 6.64 -8.44
N THR A 19 -16.89 5.95 -8.23
CA THR A 19 -17.57 6.01 -6.93
C THR A 19 -16.70 5.44 -5.82
N LEU A 20 -15.98 4.34 -6.09
CA LEU A 20 -15.09 3.72 -5.11
C LEU A 20 -13.92 4.62 -4.74
N THR A 21 -13.28 5.28 -5.73
CA THR A 21 -12.19 6.22 -5.44
C THR A 21 -12.67 7.42 -4.64
N LEU A 22 -13.79 8.04 -5.04
CA LEU A 22 -14.38 9.16 -4.29
C LEU A 22 -14.78 8.74 -2.87
N ALA A 23 -15.43 7.59 -2.72
CA ALA A 23 -15.82 7.05 -1.42
C ALA A 23 -14.60 6.81 -0.53
N LEU A 24 -13.52 6.24 -1.08
CA LEU A 24 -12.29 5.99 -0.33
C LEU A 24 -11.61 7.30 0.08
N ILE A 25 -11.52 8.28 -0.81
CA ILE A 25 -10.94 9.61 -0.50
C ILE A 25 -11.73 10.28 0.63
N ILE A 26 -13.06 10.36 0.51
CA ILE A 26 -13.92 10.98 1.52
C ILE A 26 -13.82 10.21 2.84
N TRP A 27 -13.80 8.88 2.79
CA TRP A 27 -13.65 8.04 3.97
C TRP A 27 -12.32 8.31 4.68
N VAL A 28 -11.18 8.30 3.98
CA VAL A 28 -9.88 8.58 4.60
C VAL A 28 -9.84 10.00 5.16
N ALA A 29 -10.31 11.01 4.41
CA ALA A 29 -10.28 12.40 4.85
C ALA A 29 -11.13 12.63 6.09
N THR A 30 -12.35 12.10 6.13
CA THR A 30 -13.24 12.23 7.29
C THR A 30 -12.69 11.48 8.50
N ARG A 31 -12.13 10.29 8.32
CA ARG A 31 -11.50 9.52 9.41
C ARG A 31 -10.28 10.24 9.97
N ALA A 32 -9.42 10.82 9.12
CA ALA A 32 -8.28 11.61 9.57
C ALA A 32 -8.73 12.88 10.32
N GLU A 33 -9.76 13.58 9.83
CA GLU A 33 -10.30 14.76 10.51
C GLU A 33 -10.91 14.41 11.87
N TRP A 34 -11.58 13.26 11.98
CA TRP A 34 -12.13 12.79 13.26
C TRP A 34 -11.03 12.42 14.26
N MET A 35 -9.97 11.73 13.81
CA MET A 35 -8.88 11.30 14.67
C MET A 35 -7.96 12.44 15.12
N PHE A 36 -7.70 13.40 14.24
CA PHE A 36 -6.68 14.44 14.47
C PHE A 36 -7.27 15.84 14.58
N GLY A 37 -8.37 16.13 13.88
CA GLY A 37 -9.00 17.44 13.84
C GLY A 37 -9.68 17.83 15.16
N GLU A 38 -10.39 16.91 15.80
CA GLU A 38 -11.03 17.17 17.11
C GLU A 38 -10.01 17.53 18.21
N PRO A 39 -8.91 16.77 18.41
CA PRO A 39 -7.84 17.18 19.31
C PRO A 39 -7.21 18.52 18.92
N LEU A 40 -7.01 18.77 17.62
CA LEU A 40 -6.44 20.04 17.13
C LEU A 40 -7.30 21.25 17.50
N ARG A 41 -8.64 21.14 17.36
CA ARG A 41 -9.58 22.21 17.73
C ARG A 41 -9.52 22.55 19.21
N GLN A 42 -9.21 21.58 20.06
CA GLN A 42 -9.07 21.80 21.50
C GLN A 42 -7.72 22.43 21.87
N MET A 43 -6.68 22.17 21.08
CA MET A 43 -5.32 22.68 21.35
C MET A 43 -5.03 24.04 20.71
N ILE A 44 -5.70 24.39 19.62
CA ILE A 44 -5.43 25.61 18.83
C ILE A 44 -6.65 26.54 18.86
N PRO A 45 -6.48 27.87 19.01
CA PRO A 45 -7.59 28.82 18.91
C PRO A 45 -8.35 28.68 17.59
N GLU A 46 -9.67 28.79 17.62
CA GLU A 46 -10.53 28.61 16.43
C GLU A 46 -10.14 29.50 15.24
N ALA A 47 -9.52 30.65 15.50
CA ALA A 47 -9.01 31.57 14.48
C ALA A 47 -7.92 30.96 13.57
N PHE A 48 -7.21 29.91 14.02
CA PHE A 48 -6.17 29.22 13.26
C PHE A 48 -6.60 27.84 12.74
N TYR A 49 -7.82 27.40 13.07
CA TYR A 49 -8.31 26.10 12.63
C TYR A 49 -8.98 26.24 11.25
N PHE A 50 -8.51 25.45 10.27
CA PHE A 50 -9.11 25.35 8.95
C PHE A 50 -9.70 23.95 8.72
N PRO A 51 -10.85 23.82 8.03
CA PRO A 51 -11.38 22.53 7.64
C PRO A 51 -10.36 21.76 6.81
N GLY A 52 -9.97 20.55 7.26
CA GLY A 52 -8.91 19.74 6.65
C GLY A 52 -7.56 19.78 7.36
N ALA A 53 -7.43 20.52 8.47
CA ALA A 53 -6.21 20.54 9.28
C ALA A 53 -5.86 19.17 9.87
N GLY A 54 -6.86 18.33 10.22
CA GLY A 54 -6.64 16.98 10.69
C GLY A 54 -6.04 16.08 9.60
N VAL A 55 -6.52 16.21 8.35
CA VAL A 55 -5.93 15.53 7.18
C VAL A 55 -4.48 15.96 6.95
N PHE A 56 -4.20 17.27 7.05
CA PHE A 56 -2.85 17.79 6.87
C PHE A 56 -1.88 17.28 7.95
N LEU A 57 -2.30 17.28 9.22
CA LEU A 57 -1.50 16.70 10.30
C LEU A 57 -1.25 15.21 10.07
N ALA A 58 -2.27 14.46 9.67
CA ALA A 58 -2.12 13.04 9.36
C ALA A 58 -1.06 12.79 8.28
N LEU A 59 -1.04 13.60 7.21
CA LEU A 59 -0.03 13.52 6.15
C LEU A 59 1.38 13.79 6.68
N ILE A 60 1.55 14.81 7.52
CA ILE A 60 2.85 15.11 8.15
C ILE A 60 3.30 13.95 9.03
N LEU A 61 2.41 13.39 9.85
CA LEU A 61 2.74 12.26 10.72
C LEU A 61 3.13 11.02 9.91
N ILE A 62 2.39 10.70 8.84
CA ILE A 62 2.72 9.60 7.93
C ILE A 62 4.10 9.83 7.31
N PHE A 63 4.41 11.06 6.88
CA PHE A 63 5.72 11.39 6.33
C PHE A 63 6.84 11.23 7.37
N MET A 64 6.65 11.73 8.60
CA MET A 64 7.62 11.55 9.69
C MET A 64 7.85 10.07 10.02
N VAL A 65 6.77 9.27 10.08
CA VAL A 65 6.88 7.82 10.25
C VAL A 65 7.65 7.20 9.09
N GLY A 66 7.36 7.61 7.85
CA GLY A 66 8.10 7.15 6.67
C GLY A 66 9.60 7.46 6.73
N LEU A 67 9.97 8.66 7.18
CA LEU A 67 11.36 9.05 7.39
C LEU A 67 12.02 8.22 8.51
N ALA A 68 11.33 8.02 9.63
CA ALA A 68 11.82 7.22 10.74
C ALA A 68 12.02 5.75 10.33
N VAL A 69 11.12 5.20 9.52
CA VAL A 69 11.21 3.85 8.97
C VAL A 69 12.38 3.73 7.98
N ASN A 70 12.66 4.76 7.18
CA ASN A 70 13.76 4.74 6.21
C ASN A 70 15.16 4.83 6.87
N ASN A 71 15.26 5.39 8.09
CA ASN A 71 16.55 5.62 8.73
C ASN A 71 16.90 4.51 9.73
N PHE A 72 17.73 3.55 9.31
CA PHE A 72 18.47 2.54 10.12
C PHE A 72 17.66 1.54 10.99
N LEU A 73 16.38 1.79 11.28
CA LEU A 73 15.51 0.96 12.13
C LEU A 73 14.61 -0.02 11.34
N THR A 74 14.73 -0.07 10.02
CA THR A 74 13.82 -0.75 9.09
C THR A 74 13.80 -2.27 9.30
N ASN A 75 14.96 -2.94 9.24
CA ASN A 75 14.96 -4.41 9.20
C ASN A 75 14.54 -5.05 10.53
N ARG A 76 14.87 -4.44 11.68
CA ARG A 76 14.52 -5.00 12.99
C ARG A 76 13.09 -4.71 13.41
N PHE A 77 12.60 -3.49 13.18
CA PHE A 77 11.26 -3.13 13.59
C PHE A 77 10.19 -3.80 12.72
N VAL A 78 10.40 -3.80 11.39
CA VAL A 78 9.48 -4.43 10.45
C VAL A 78 9.42 -5.95 10.68
N SER A 79 10.57 -6.62 10.85
CA SER A 79 10.58 -8.07 11.13
C SER A 79 9.95 -8.41 12.48
N PHE A 80 10.10 -7.55 13.50
CA PHE A 80 9.44 -7.74 14.80
C PHE A 80 7.91 -7.69 14.67
N VAL A 81 7.38 -6.68 13.99
CA VAL A 81 5.92 -6.53 13.78
C VAL A 81 5.38 -7.69 12.93
N GLU A 82 6.08 -8.06 11.87
CA GLU A 82 5.71 -9.21 11.02
C GLU A 82 5.67 -10.51 11.82
N THR A 83 6.68 -10.77 12.66
CA THR A 83 6.73 -11.98 13.49
C THR A 83 5.57 -12.02 14.49
N GLN A 84 5.15 -10.87 15.02
CA GLN A 84 4.00 -10.78 15.92
C GLN A 84 2.68 -11.03 15.18
N ILE A 85 2.53 -10.54 13.95
CA ILE A 85 1.34 -10.76 13.11
C ILE A 85 1.27 -12.21 12.64
N GLU A 86 2.40 -12.83 12.28
CA GLU A 86 2.47 -14.21 11.80
C GLU A 86 2.05 -15.26 12.84
N ARG A 87 2.08 -14.91 14.13
CA ARG A 87 1.58 -15.77 15.23
C ARG A 87 0.06 -15.86 15.27
N LEU A 88 -0.66 -14.96 14.59
CA LEU A 88 -2.12 -14.93 14.56
C LEU A 88 -2.61 -15.46 13.20
N PRO A 89 -3.04 -16.74 13.12
CA PRO A 89 -3.30 -17.41 11.85
C PRO A 89 -4.38 -16.73 11.00
N VAL A 90 -5.35 -16.04 11.62
CA VAL A 90 -6.41 -15.30 10.92
C VAL A 90 -5.89 -14.01 10.27
N ILE A 91 -4.94 -13.33 10.91
CA ILE A 91 -4.41 -12.04 10.41
C ILE A 91 -3.39 -12.30 9.30
N LYS A 92 -2.61 -13.37 9.44
CA LYS A 92 -1.61 -13.79 8.45
C LYS A 92 -2.20 -14.00 7.05
N THR A 93 -3.40 -14.59 6.93
CA THR A 93 -4.01 -14.90 5.62
C THR A 93 -4.35 -13.65 4.80
N ILE A 94 -4.56 -12.51 5.46
CA ILE A 94 -4.86 -11.22 4.81
C ILE A 94 -3.57 -10.41 4.65
N TYR A 95 -2.72 -10.37 5.68
CA TYR A 95 -1.52 -9.53 5.67
C TYR A 95 -0.44 -10.02 4.70
N ALA A 96 -0.24 -11.34 4.58
CA ALA A 96 0.82 -11.89 3.73
C ALA A 96 0.66 -11.51 2.24
N PRO A 97 -0.53 -11.68 1.61
CA PRO A 97 -0.72 -11.22 0.23
C PRO A 97 -0.52 -9.72 0.04
N LEU A 98 -0.98 -8.87 0.97
CA LEU A 98 -0.76 -7.43 0.88
C LEU A 98 0.74 -7.09 0.96
N ARG A 99 1.46 -7.71 1.90
CA ARG A 99 2.90 -7.55 2.04
C ARG A 99 3.62 -7.91 0.74
N ASP A 100 3.29 -9.06 0.15
CA ASP A 100 3.91 -9.52 -1.10
C ASP A 100 3.72 -8.49 -2.22
N VAL A 101 2.50 -7.99 -2.38
CA VAL A 101 2.20 -6.93 -3.36
C VAL A 101 3.03 -5.66 -3.08
N THR A 102 3.10 -5.22 -1.83
CA THR A 102 3.92 -4.04 -1.48
C THR A 102 5.41 -4.25 -1.74
N GLN A 103 5.92 -5.47 -1.49
CA GLN A 103 7.32 -5.81 -1.75
C GLN A 103 7.64 -5.83 -3.25
N LEU A 104 6.68 -6.24 -4.09
CA LEU A 104 6.81 -6.16 -5.55
C LEU A 104 7.00 -4.71 -6.01
N PHE A 105 6.25 -3.76 -5.45
CA PHE A 105 6.40 -2.34 -5.75
C PHE A 105 7.63 -1.70 -5.07
N ALA A 106 8.06 -2.21 -3.92
CA ALA A 106 9.24 -1.73 -3.21
C ALA A 106 10.57 -2.14 -3.86
N ARG A 107 10.59 -3.21 -4.67
CA ARG A 107 11.73 -3.56 -5.53
C ARG A 107 11.85 -2.54 -6.68
N LYS A 108 12.38 -1.35 -6.37
CA LYS A 108 12.90 -0.42 -7.37
C LYS A 108 13.96 -1.13 -8.21
N ASP A 109 13.71 -1.19 -9.52
CA ASP A 109 14.67 -1.29 -10.64
C ASP A 109 16.06 -1.86 -10.29
N GLN A 110 16.13 -3.03 -9.65
CA GLN A 110 17.26 -3.90 -9.95
C GLN A 110 16.87 -4.52 -11.28
N PRO A 111 17.51 -4.17 -12.41
CA PRO A 111 17.32 -4.94 -13.62
C PRO A 111 17.57 -6.37 -13.18
N SER A 112 16.52 -7.20 -13.26
CA SER A 112 16.68 -8.61 -13.00
C SER A 112 17.82 -9.01 -13.93
N LEU A 113 19.00 -9.25 -13.38
CA LEU A 113 20.15 -9.75 -14.10
C LEU A 113 19.84 -11.22 -14.42
N GLN A 114 18.70 -11.45 -15.08
CA GLN A 114 18.43 -12.59 -15.95
C GLN A 114 19.34 -12.40 -17.16
N ARG A 115 20.64 -12.42 -16.89
CA ARG A 115 21.65 -12.42 -17.94
C ARG A 115 21.52 -13.81 -18.56
N VAL A 116 20.93 -13.85 -19.74
CA VAL A 116 20.91 -15.06 -20.57
C VAL A 116 22.36 -15.34 -20.92
N VAL A 117 22.84 -16.51 -20.51
CA VAL A 117 24.18 -16.97 -20.83
C VAL A 117 24.07 -18.20 -21.72
N MET A 118 24.99 -18.29 -22.68
CA MET A 118 25.13 -19.47 -23.51
C MET A 118 26.23 -20.33 -22.89
N VAL A 119 25.87 -21.53 -22.45
CA VAL A 119 26.81 -22.48 -21.86
C VAL A 119 27.03 -23.60 -22.85
N ARG A 120 28.30 -23.87 -23.16
CA ARG A 120 28.69 -24.97 -24.03
C ARG A 120 28.95 -26.22 -23.19
N MET A 121 28.15 -27.25 -23.40
CA MET A 121 28.33 -28.58 -22.81
C MET A 121 28.74 -29.55 -23.91
N GLY A 122 30.05 -29.74 -24.07
CA GLY A 122 30.60 -30.55 -25.15
C GLY A 122 30.33 -29.91 -26.52
N ASP A 123 29.60 -30.64 -27.37
CA ASP A 123 29.22 -30.19 -28.72
C ASP A 123 27.86 -29.48 -28.79
N VAL A 124 27.22 -29.24 -27.65
CA VAL A 124 25.90 -28.59 -27.58
C VAL A 124 26.01 -27.24 -26.88
N GLU A 125 25.39 -26.22 -27.47
CA GLU A 125 25.21 -24.90 -26.84
C GLU A 125 23.80 -24.80 -26.26
N THR A 126 23.72 -24.47 -24.97
CA THR A 126 22.45 -24.37 -24.24
C THR A 126 22.29 -22.96 -23.66
N MET A 127 21.10 -22.39 -23.81
CA MET A 127 20.74 -21.12 -23.17
C MET A 127 20.35 -21.37 -21.71
N GLY A 128 20.97 -20.63 -20.80
CA GLY A 128 20.69 -20.68 -19.36
C GLY A 128 20.48 -19.30 -18.75
N LEU A 129 19.78 -19.26 -17.62
CA LEU A 129 19.57 -18.06 -16.82
C LEU A 129 20.42 -18.16 -15.54
N ILE A 130 21.23 -17.16 -15.25
CA ILE A 130 21.91 -17.08 -13.95
C ILE A 130 20.91 -16.61 -12.90
N THR A 131 20.67 -17.45 -11.90
CA THR A 131 19.96 -17.08 -10.67
C THR A 131 20.96 -17.03 -9.50
N ARG A 132 20.77 -16.12 -8.55
CA ARG A 132 21.60 -16.00 -7.34
C ARG A 132 21.05 -16.88 -6.23
#